data_AF-A0A7R9UJ16-F1
#
_entry.id   AF-A0A7R9UJ16-F1
#
_cell.length_a   1.000
_cell.length_b   1.000
_cell.length_c   1.000
_cell.angle_alpha   90.00
_cell.angle_beta   90.00
_cell.angle_gamma   90.00
#
_symmetry.space_group_name_H-M   'P 1'
#
loop_
_entity.id
_entity.type
_entity.pdbx_description
1 polymer ?
#
loop_
_entity_poly.entity_id
_entity_poly.type
_entity_poly.pdbx_seq_one_letter_code
_entity_poly.pdbx_strand_id
1 'polypeptide(L)'
;VLVGMLLCATTPGGNGSNIAEVIFGGDVELGIFMTFCSTLVSAGAIPLNYQLLAVPLISTDGQTAPVPWVAIGSAAAILIGGASAGCAVRYMNDKLGQRLEYWTIKMGVALLMAGVGV
;
A
#
# COMPACT_ATOMS: atom_id res chain seq x y z
N VAL A 1 11.86 11.41 11.81
CA VAL A 1 12.47 10.90 10.55
C VAL A 1 12.58 9.38 10.55
N LEU A 2 13.21 8.75 11.56
CA LEU A 2 13.37 7.28 11.64
C LEU A 2 12.07 6.48 11.53
N VAL A 3 11.02 6.87 12.26
CA VAL A 3 9.71 6.20 12.19
C VAL A 3 9.08 6.32 10.80
N GLY A 4 9.19 7.47 10.15
CA GLY A 4 8.70 7.66 8.79
C GLY A 4 9.43 6.79 7.78
N MET A 5 10.75 6.69 7.88
CA MET A 5 11.57 5.80 7.06
C MET A 5 11.23 4.32 7.31
N LEU A 6 11.04 3.93 8.57
CA LEU A 6 10.63 2.58 8.92
C LEU A 6 9.26 2.25 8.33
N LEU A 7 8.28 3.14 8.47
CA LEU A 7 6.95 2.96 7.91
C LEU A 7 7.01 2.81 6.39
N CYS A 8 7.72 3.70 5.69
CA CYS A 8 7.95 3.61 4.25
C CYS A 8 8.61 2.28 3.84
N ALA A 9 9.61 1.80 4.61
CA ALA A 9 10.28 0.53 4.33
C ALA A 9 9.38 -0.70 4.56
N THR A 10 8.40 -0.61 5.46
CA THR A 10 7.46 -1.70 5.76
C THR A 10 6.19 -1.68 4.90
N THR A 11 6.03 -0.68 4.03
CA THR A 11 4.85 -0.53 3.16
C THR A 11 4.92 -1.57 2.03
N PRO A 12 3.80 -2.20 1.64
CA PRO A 12 3.80 -3.20 0.56
C PRO A 12 4.15 -2.60 -0.80
N GLY A 13 4.34 -3.46 -1.80
CA GLY A 13 4.53 -3.06 -3.20
C GLY A 13 3.34 -2.25 -3.74
N GLY A 14 3.53 -1.58 -4.87
CA GLY A 14 2.50 -0.74 -5.46
C GLY A 14 2.52 -0.79 -6.99
N ASN A 15 1.47 -0.29 -7.63
CA ASN A 15 1.28 -0.40 -9.08
C ASN A 15 2.45 0.13 -9.94
N GLY A 16 3.30 1.01 -9.38
CA GLY A 16 4.51 1.47 -10.04
C GLY A 16 5.53 0.36 -10.32
N SER A 17 5.67 -0.65 -9.45
CA SER A 17 6.55 -1.80 -9.71
C SER A 17 6.06 -2.63 -10.89
N ASN A 18 4.75 -2.78 -11.05
CA ASN A 18 4.16 -3.53 -12.15
C ASN A 18 4.37 -2.81 -13.50
N ILE A 19 4.33 -1.46 -13.51
CA ILE A 19 4.68 -0.67 -14.70
C ILE A 19 6.17 -0.83 -15.02
N ALA A 20 7.04 -0.85 -14.01
CA ALA A 20 8.47 -1.09 -14.22
C ALA A 20 8.72 -2.48 -14.83
N GLU A 21 8.02 -3.52 -14.38
CA GLU A 21 8.09 -4.86 -15.00
C GLU A 21 7.69 -4.82 -16.48
N VAL A 22 6.64 -4.09 -16.86
CA VAL A 22 6.27 -3.91 -18.28
C VAL A 22 7.42 -3.26 -19.06
N ILE A 23 8.05 -2.21 -18.51
CA ILE A 23 9.12 -1.46 -19.18
C ILE A 23 10.39 -2.30 -19.36
N PHE A 24 10.74 -3.10 -18.35
CA PHE A 24 11.95 -3.91 -18.33
C PHE A 24 11.75 -5.33 -18.89
N GLY A 25 10.55 -5.68 -19.34
CA GLY A 25 10.24 -7.00 -19.91
C GLY A 25 10.14 -8.12 -18.86
N GLY A 26 9.76 -7.79 -17.63
CA GLY A 26 9.51 -8.73 -16.55
C GLY A 26 8.12 -9.40 -16.64
N ASP A 27 7.87 -10.35 -15.72
CA ASP A 27 6.59 -11.05 -15.59
C ASP A 27 5.60 -10.21 -14.77
N VAL A 28 4.71 -9.53 -15.47
CA VAL A 28 3.72 -8.62 -14.89
C VAL A 28 2.65 -9.37 -14.09
N GLU A 29 2.29 -10.59 -14.52
CA GLU A 29 1.28 -11.41 -13.85
C GLU A 29 1.80 -11.84 -12.47
N LEU A 30 3.07 -12.24 -12.42
CA LEU A 30 3.76 -12.59 -11.19
C LEU A 30 3.94 -11.37 -10.27
N GLY A 31 4.31 -10.21 -10.78
CA GLY A 31 4.47 -9.00 -9.97
C GLY A 31 3.16 -8.49 -9.36
N ILE A 32 2.05 -8.58 -10.10
CA ILE A 32 0.70 -8.33 -9.56
C ILE A 32 0.41 -9.30 -8.40
N PHE A 33 0.71 -10.59 -8.58
CA PHE A 33 0.51 -11.59 -7.53
C PHE A 33 1.38 -11.32 -6.28
N MET A 34 2.64 -10.94 -6.45
CA MET A 34 3.53 -10.57 -5.34
C MET A 34 3.02 -9.32 -4.60
N THR A 35 2.50 -8.33 -5.33
CA THR A 35 1.91 -7.12 -4.74
C THR A 35 0.66 -7.46 -3.92
N PHE A 36 -0.21 -8.33 -4.43
CA PHE A 36 -1.38 -8.81 -3.70
C PHE A 36 -0.99 -9.53 -2.41
N CYS A 37 -0.09 -10.51 -2.49
CA CYS A 37 0.39 -11.27 -1.33
C CYS A 37 1.08 -10.37 -0.29
N SER A 38 1.97 -9.46 -0.73
CA SER A 38 2.66 -8.54 0.17
C SER A 38 1.71 -7.56 0.85
N THR A 39 0.62 -7.13 0.18
CA THR A 39 -0.43 -6.30 0.79
C THR A 39 -1.17 -7.04 1.91
N LEU A 40 -1.50 -8.32 1.70
CA LEU A 40 -2.12 -9.16 2.73
C LEU A 40 -1.19 -9.35 3.93
N VAL A 41 0.09 -9.64 3.67
CA VAL A 41 1.11 -9.84 4.73
C VAL A 41 1.41 -8.53 5.47
N SER A 42 1.42 -7.40 4.77
CA SER A 42 1.67 -6.05 5.30
C SER A 42 0.75 -5.68 6.46
N ALA A 43 -0.51 -6.10 6.41
CA ALA A 43 -1.49 -5.81 7.46
C ALA A 43 -1.05 -6.29 8.84
N GLY A 44 -0.33 -7.43 8.91
CA GLY A 44 0.30 -7.92 10.15
C GLY A 44 1.76 -7.51 10.29
N ALA A 45 2.49 -7.42 9.18
CA ALA A 45 3.92 -7.13 9.20
C ALA A 45 4.23 -5.68 9.61
N ILE A 46 3.44 -4.68 9.19
CA ILE A 46 3.64 -3.28 9.59
C ILE A 46 3.53 -3.09 11.11
N PRO A 47 2.45 -3.53 11.80
CA PRO A 47 2.38 -3.40 13.26
C PRO A 47 3.46 -4.20 13.99
N LEU A 48 3.80 -5.40 13.50
CA LEU A 48 4.84 -6.24 14.09
C LEU A 48 6.23 -5.60 13.98
N ASN A 49 6.60 -5.10 12.79
CA ASN A 49 7.86 -4.41 12.57
C ASN A 49 7.95 -3.10 13.36
N TYR A 50 6.84 -2.39 13.53
CA TYR A 50 6.80 -1.21 14.40
C TYR A 50 7.13 -1.58 15.86
N GLN A 51 6.54 -2.66 16.39
CA GLN A 51 6.85 -3.11 17.75
C GLN A 51 8.30 -3.58 17.90
N LEU A 52 8.82 -4.32 16.93
CA LEU A 52 10.17 -4.89 17.01
C LEU A 52 11.28 -3.87 16.75
N LEU A 53 11.04 -2.89 15.87
CA LEU A 53 12.08 -1.99 15.40
C LEU A 53 11.87 -0.56 15.93
N ALA A 54 10.67 0.01 15.85
CA ALA A 54 10.45 1.38 16.33
C ALA A 54 10.52 1.47 17.86
N VAL A 55 9.90 0.54 18.60
CA VAL A 55 9.90 0.64 20.08
C VAL A 55 11.31 0.62 20.66
N PRO A 56 12.22 -0.31 20.31
CA PRO A 56 13.58 -0.31 20.87
C PRO A 56 14.41 0.89 20.44
N LEU A 57 14.23 1.36 19.20
CA LEU A 57 14.97 2.52 18.64
C LEU A 57 14.52 3.86 19.22
N ILE A 58 13.27 3.96 19.70
CA ILE A 58 12.71 5.18 20.30
C ILE A 58 12.89 5.17 21.83
N SER A 59 12.96 3.98 22.45
CA SER A 59 13.11 3.82 23.91
C SER A 59 14.45 4.32 24.45
N THR A 60 15.41 4.68 23.60
CA THR A 60 16.71 5.21 24.01
C THR A 60 16.63 6.64 24.57
N ASP A 61 15.57 7.40 24.29
CA ASP A 61 15.39 8.80 24.72
C ASP A 61 14.30 9.02 25.81
N GLY A 62 13.81 7.95 26.45
CA GLY A 62 12.84 8.07 27.56
C GLY A 62 11.43 8.54 27.16
N GLN A 63 11.15 8.68 25.87
CA GLN A 63 9.83 9.00 25.31
C GLN A 63 9.29 7.77 24.59
N THR A 64 8.53 6.92 25.29
CA THR A 64 7.79 5.83 24.65
C THR A 64 6.69 6.45 23.77
N ALA A 65 6.99 6.70 22.51
CA ALA A 65 5.98 7.13 21.55
C ALA A 65 4.91 6.03 21.47
N PRO A 66 3.65 6.28 21.91
CA PRO A 66 2.61 5.27 21.89
C PRO A 66 2.40 4.80 20.46
N VAL A 67 2.42 3.47 20.26
CA VAL A 67 2.21 2.86 18.95
C VAL A 67 0.84 3.32 18.44
N PRO A 68 0.75 3.93 17.24
CA PRO A 68 -0.51 4.45 16.71
C PRO A 68 -1.33 3.30 16.09
N TRP A 69 -1.80 2.38 16.94
CA TRP A 69 -2.57 1.19 16.57
C TRP A 69 -3.81 1.51 15.73
N VAL A 70 -4.49 2.62 16.05
CA VAL A 70 -5.67 3.07 15.31
C VAL A 70 -5.31 3.52 13.90
N ALA A 71 -4.19 4.22 13.72
CA ALA A 71 -3.74 4.66 12.40
C ALA A 71 -3.29 3.46 11.54
N ILE A 72 -2.55 2.52 12.12
CA ILE A 72 -2.10 1.31 11.43
C ILE A 72 -3.29 0.42 11.07
N GLY A 73 -4.21 0.19 12.02
CA GLY A 73 -5.41 -0.63 11.80
C GLY A 73 -6.36 -0.03 10.78
N SER A 74 -6.59 1.29 10.81
CA SER A 74 -7.42 1.97 9.81
C SER A 74 -6.76 1.96 8.42
N ALA A 75 -5.46 2.19 8.32
CA ALA A 75 -4.73 2.10 7.05
C ALA A 75 -4.80 0.68 6.44
N ALA A 76 -4.59 -0.35 7.27
CA ALA A 76 -4.71 -1.74 6.85
C ALA A 76 -6.14 -2.09 6.39
N ALA A 77 -7.16 -1.63 7.12
CA ALA A 77 -8.56 -1.84 6.75
C ALA A 77 -8.93 -1.17 5.42
N ILE A 78 -8.44 0.05 5.17
CA ILE A 78 -8.66 0.76 3.90
C ILE A 78 -7.97 0.03 2.75
N LEU A 79 -6.72 -0.41 2.95
CA LEU A 79 -5.95 -1.14 1.92
C LEU A 79 -6.60 -2.48 1.56
N ILE A 80 -6.86 -3.32 2.57
CA ILE A 80 -7.47 -4.63 2.35
C ILE A 80 -8.89 -4.47 1.81
N GLY A 81 -9.69 -3.60 2.43
CA GLY A 81 -11.08 -3.36 2.04
C GLY A 81 -11.19 -2.82 0.62
N GLY A 82 -10.36 -1.84 0.25
CA GLY A 82 -10.32 -1.29 -1.10
C GLY A 82 -9.88 -2.31 -2.14
N ALA A 83 -8.80 -3.06 -1.86
CA ALA A 83 -8.28 -4.08 -2.79
C ALA A 83 -9.29 -5.21 -2.99
N SER A 84 -9.85 -5.75 -1.90
CA SER A 84 -10.84 -6.83 -1.96
C SER A 84 -12.15 -6.39 -2.62
N ALA A 85 -12.63 -5.17 -2.36
CA ALA A 85 -13.79 -4.60 -3.06
C ALA A 85 -13.53 -4.46 -4.57
N GLY A 86 -12.34 -3.99 -4.97
CA GLY A 86 -11.96 -3.90 -6.37
C GLY A 86 -11.95 -5.27 -7.07
N CYS A 87 -11.36 -6.28 -6.42
CA CYS A 87 -11.39 -7.66 -6.90
C CYS A 87 -12.83 -8.21 -7.01
N ALA A 88 -13.67 -7.98 -6.00
CA ALA A 88 -15.05 -8.45 -5.98
C ALA A 88 -15.91 -7.81 -7.09
N VAL A 89 -15.77 -6.49 -7.31
CA VAL A 89 -16.48 -5.78 -8.38
C VAL A 89 -16.10 -6.33 -9.75
N ARG A 90 -14.81 -6.60 -9.97
CA ARG A 90 -14.34 -7.17 -11.23
C ARG A 90 -14.80 -8.61 -11.43
N TYR A 91 -14.86 -9.40 -10.36
CA TYR A 91 -15.41 -10.75 -10.38
C TYR A 91 -16.91 -10.78 -10.71
N MET A 92 -17.69 -9.83 -10.16
CA MET A 92 -19.14 -9.78 -10.41
C MET A 92 -19.50 -9.23 -11.79
N ASN A 93 -18.78 -8.21 -12.27
CA ASN A 93 -19.13 -7.56 -13.52
C ASN A 93 -17.92 -6.86 -14.17
N ASP A 94 -17.24 -7.58 -15.06
CA ASP A 94 -16.00 -7.10 -15.71
C ASP A 94 -16.19 -5.76 -16.45
N LYS A 95 -17.37 -5.52 -17.05
CA LYS A 95 -17.71 -4.25 -17.71
C LYS A 95 -17.75 -3.06 -16.75
N LEU A 96 -18.26 -3.26 -15.53
CA LEU A 96 -18.26 -2.22 -14.49
C LEU A 96 -16.84 -2.00 -13.96
N GLY A 97 -16.08 -3.09 -13.79
CA GLY A 97 -14.66 -3.03 -13.42
C GLY A 97 -13.84 -2.17 -14.38
N GLN A 98 -13.95 -2.42 -15.68
CA GLN A 98 -13.25 -1.65 -16.72
C GLN A 98 -13.64 -0.17 -16.73
N ARG A 99 -14.94 0.14 -16.53
CA ARG A 99 -15.41 1.53 -16.50
C ARG A 99 -14.91 2.26 -15.25
N LEU A 100 -14.90 1.61 -14.10
CA LEU A 100 -14.35 2.17 -12.86
C LEU A 100 -12.83 2.35 -12.96
N GLU A 101 -12.11 1.40 -13.55
CA GLU A 101 -10.67 1.50 -13.79
C GLU A 101 -10.33 2.72 -14.62
N TYR A 102 -11.04 2.97 -15.72
CA TYR A 102 -10.85 4.15 -16.56
C TYR A 102 -10.97 5.46 -15.78
N TRP A 103 -11.99 5.59 -14.94
CA TRP A 103 -12.18 6.78 -14.10
C TRP A 103 -11.12 6.88 -13.00
N THR A 104 -10.75 5.76 -12.39
CA THR A 104 -9.76 5.70 -11.31
C THR A 104 -8.38 6.11 -11.82
N ILE A 105 -7.98 5.67 -13.02
CA ILE A 105 -6.72 6.09 -13.65
C ILE A 105 -6.73 7.60 -13.90
N LYS A 106 -7.80 8.14 -14.50
CA LYS A 106 -7.91 9.59 -14.76
C LYS A 106 -7.83 10.42 -13.48
N MET A 107 -8.56 10.01 -12.44
CA MET A 107 -8.50 10.69 -11.14
C MET A 107 -7.12 10.57 -10.52
N GLY A 108 -6.50 9.38 -10.53
CA GLY A 108 -5.17 9.15 -9.98
C GLY A 108 -4.09 10.00 -10.65
N VAL A 109 -4.12 10.10 -11.98
CA VAL A 109 -3.21 10.98 -12.73
C VAL A 109 -3.48 12.45 -12.41
N ALA A 110 -4.74 12.89 -12.34
CA ALA A 110 -5.06 14.27 -11.97
C ALA A 110 -4.59 14.62 -10.55
N LEU A 111 -4.73 13.69 -9.61
CA LEU A 111 -4.29 13.86 -8.22
C LEU A 111 -2.76 13.89 -8.11
N LEU A 112 -2.06 13.05 -8.86
CA LEU A 112 -0.59 13.10 -8.97
C LEU A 112 -0.12 14.44 -9.54
N MET A 113 -0.75 14.93 -10.62
CA MET A 113 -0.40 16.23 -11.21
C MET A 113 -0.64 17.38 -10.23
N ALA A 114 -1.78 17.37 -9.53
CA ALA A 114 -2.09 18.37 -8.51
C ALA A 114 -1.13 18.30 -7.30
N GLY A 115 -0.71 17.10 -6.89
CA GLY A 115 0.21 16.89 -5.77
C GLY A 115 1.67 17.24 -6.09
N VAL A 116 2.09 17.15 -7.36
CA VAL A 116 3.42 17.53 -7.82
C VAL A 116 3.55 19.05 -8.06
N GLY A 117 2.44 19.81 -8.00
CA GLY A 117 2.48 21.27 -8.04
C GLY A 117 2.88 21.84 -9.41
N VAL A 118 2.30 21.28 -10.48
CA VAL A 118 2.23 21.91 -11.81
C VAL A 118 0.81 22.36 -12.08
#